data_AF-A0A7C1M086-F1
#
_entry.id   AF-A0A7C1M086-F1
#
_cell.length_a   1.000
_cell.length_b   1.000
_cell.length_c   1.000
_cell.angle_alpha   90.00
_cell.angle_beta   90.00
_cell.angle_gamma   90.00
#
_symmetry.space_group_name_H-M   'P 1'
#
loop_
_entity.id
_entity.type
_entity.pdbx_description
1 polymer ?
#
loop_
_entity_poly.entity_id
_entity_poly.type
_entity_poly.pdbx_seq_one_letter_code
_entity_poly.pdbx_strand_id
1 'polypeptide(L)'
;MMVSNDCKLNSTIRCSICRAEIVDRSRLYQESKDLRVICGDCREKFTDEDLQVIPNLFVIYGGYFGMLKHELYSETDFVGDLVEELDAMEDIVDVEQVNRKMLHNALLHGLTPEQIVSRGRQ
;
A
#
# COMPACT_ATOMS: atom_id res chain seq x y z
N MET A 1 4.01 21.83 45.37
CA MET A 1 3.30 20.65 44.86
C MET A 1 3.58 20.57 43.37
N MET A 2 4.25 19.50 42.94
CA MET A 2 4.64 19.26 41.56
C MET A 2 3.46 18.65 40.81
N VAL A 3 3.15 19.15 39.62
CA VAL A 3 2.45 18.39 38.58
C VAL A 3 3.21 18.65 37.28
N SER A 4 4.29 17.90 37.08
CA SER A 4 4.95 17.81 35.78
C SER A 4 4.05 16.96 34.89
N ASN A 5 3.26 17.61 34.04
CA ASN A 5 2.57 16.94 32.94
C ASN A 5 3.58 16.68 31.82
N ASP A 6 4.44 15.69 32.02
CA ASP A 6 5.17 15.05 30.93
C ASP A 6 4.21 14.10 30.22
N CYS A 7 3.26 14.65 29.45
CA CYS A 7 2.65 13.91 28.36
C CYS A 7 3.76 13.68 27.33
N LYS A 8 4.58 12.65 27.55
CA LYS A 8 5.43 12.05 26.53
C LYS A 8 4.51 11.62 25.39
N LEU A 9 4.32 12.51 24.43
CA LEU A 9 3.88 12.18 23.08
C LEU A 9 4.96 11.28 22.49
N ASN A 10 4.98 10.00 22.89
CA ASN A 10 5.68 8.95 22.18
C ASN A 10 4.87 8.70 20.90
N SER A 11 4.91 9.65 19.96
CA SER A 11 4.34 9.46 18.63
C SER A 11 5.12 8.33 17.97
N THR A 12 4.55 7.13 17.99
CA THR A 12 5.14 5.97 17.35
C THR A 12 5.09 6.18 15.85
N ILE A 13 6.29 6.24 15.24
CA ILE A 13 6.45 6.39 13.80
C ILE A 13 5.99 5.08 13.18
N ARG A 14 5.11 5.16 12.19
CA ARG A 14 4.58 3.99 11.47
C ARG A 14 5.00 4.03 10.02
N CYS A 15 5.27 2.85 9.46
CA CYS A 15 5.58 2.69 8.04
C CYS A 15 4.40 3.19 7.18
N SER A 16 4.68 3.96 6.14
CA SER A 16 3.67 4.46 5.20
C SER A 16 3.05 3.35 4.34
N ILE A 17 3.74 2.21 4.18
CA ILE A 17 3.31 1.08 3.36
C ILE A 17 2.54 0.05 4.16
N CYS A 18 3.14 -0.51 5.23
CA CYS A 18 2.55 -1.63 5.99
C CYS A 18 1.94 -1.21 7.34
N ARG A 19 2.05 0.07 7.72
CA ARG A 19 1.60 0.62 9.02
C ARG A 19 2.21 -0.02 10.27
N ALA A 20 3.17 -0.93 10.12
CA ALA A 20 3.94 -1.46 11.24
C ALA A 20 4.65 -0.32 12.00
N GLU A 21 4.73 -0.47 13.31
CA GLU A 21 5.46 0.45 14.17
C GLU A 21 6.96 0.33 13.93
N ILE A 22 7.64 1.45 13.77
CA ILE A 22 9.08 1.49 13.57
C ILE A 22 9.76 1.81 14.90
N VAL A 23 10.23 0.74 15.54
CA VAL A 23 10.92 0.81 16.83
C VAL A 23 12.39 1.21 16.65
N ASP A 24 13.04 0.72 15.58
CA ASP A 24 14.43 1.04 15.25
C ASP A 24 14.51 2.12 14.16
N ARG A 25 14.89 3.33 14.59
CA ARG A 25 14.99 4.50 13.70
C ARG A 25 16.24 4.48 12.81
N SER A 26 17.17 3.55 13.01
CA SER A 26 18.39 3.45 12.20
C SER A 26 18.14 2.85 10.81
N ARG A 27 17.00 2.17 10.62
CA ARG A 27 16.58 1.54 9.34
C ARG A 27 15.50 2.33 8.61
N LEU A 28 15.41 3.63 8.88
CA LEU A 28 14.43 4.50 8.24
C LEU A 28 14.90 4.87 6.84
N TYR A 29 14.07 4.56 5.87
CA TYR A 29 14.17 5.16 4.55
C TYR A 29 13.20 6.33 4.47
N GLN A 30 13.74 7.50 4.18
CA GLN A 30 12.98 8.71 3.89
C GLN A 30 13.45 9.23 2.53
N GLU A 31 12.53 9.27 1.56
CA GLU A 31 12.82 9.99 0.33
C GLU A 31 12.92 11.48 0.62
N SER A 32 13.94 12.14 0.08
CA SER A 32 14.33 13.53 0.40
C SER A 32 13.24 14.59 0.16
N LYS A 33 12.13 14.24 -0.49
CA LYS A 33 10.99 15.13 -0.78
C LYS A 33 9.67 14.69 -0.14
N ASP A 34 9.60 13.49 0.42
CA ASP A 34 8.36 12.93 0.95
C ASP A 34 8.52 12.69 2.47
N LEU A 35 7.61 13.25 3.28
CA LEU A 35 7.65 13.09 4.75
C LEU A 35 7.26 11.67 5.20
N ARG A 36 7.02 10.77 4.24
CA ARG A 36 6.65 9.39 4.46
C ARG A 36 7.88 8.59 4.89
N VAL A 37 7.67 7.77 5.90
CA VAL A 37 8.71 6.94 6.50
C VAL A 37 8.44 5.48 6.14
N ILE A 38 9.45 4.78 5.64
CA ILE A 38 9.35 3.38 5.22
C ILE A 38 10.24 2.53 6.12
N CYS A 39 9.72 1.39 6.60
CA CYS A 39 10.49 0.45 7.42
C CYS A 39 11.48 -0.36 6.59
N GLY A 40 12.51 -0.92 7.23
CA GLY A 40 13.52 -1.77 6.58
C GLY A 40 12.91 -2.95 5.82
N ASP A 41 11.91 -3.62 6.38
CA ASP A 41 11.27 -4.78 5.73
C ASP A 41 10.59 -4.41 4.41
N CYS A 42 9.91 -3.25 4.36
CA CYS A 42 9.33 -2.76 3.11
C CYS A 42 10.42 -2.29 2.13
N ARG A 43 11.51 -1.70 2.64
CA ARG A 43 12.65 -1.29 1.80
C ARG A 43 13.34 -2.49 1.14
N GLU A 44 13.43 -3.62 1.83
CA GLU A 44 14.01 -4.86 1.27
C GLU A 44 13.05 -5.58 0.33
N LYS A 45 11.74 -5.44 0.53
CA LYS A 45 10.70 -6.12 -0.24
C LYS A 45 10.36 -5.44 -1.58
N PHE A 46 10.56 -4.13 -1.69
CA PHE A 46 10.09 -3.33 -2.83
C PHE A 46 11.23 -2.58 -3.52
N THR A 47 11.11 -2.40 -4.83
CA THR A 47 12.05 -1.61 -5.62
C THR A 47 11.94 -0.11 -5.31
N ASP A 48 12.94 0.69 -5.68
CA ASP A 48 12.88 2.16 -5.51
C ASP A 48 11.64 2.77 -6.18
N GLU A 49 11.26 2.27 -7.35
CA GLU A 49 10.09 2.68 -8.11
C GLU A 49 8.79 2.31 -7.38
N ASP A 50 8.70 1.10 -6.85
CA ASP A 50 7.54 0.66 -6.06
C ASP A 50 7.35 1.51 -4.81
N LEU A 51 8.44 1.89 -4.14
CA LEU A 51 8.40 2.72 -2.94
C LEU A 51 7.91 4.14 -3.22
N GLN A 52 7.96 4.61 -4.47
CA GLN A 52 7.35 5.87 -4.90
C GLN A 52 5.86 5.71 -5.23
N VAL A 53 5.47 4.58 -5.81
CA VAL A 53 4.09 4.34 -6.29
C VAL A 53 3.16 3.86 -5.17
N ILE A 54 3.57 2.84 -4.42
CA ILE A 54 2.72 2.15 -3.44
C ILE A 54 2.16 3.11 -2.37
N PRO A 55 2.96 3.98 -1.72
CA PRO A 55 2.42 4.91 -0.74
C PRO A 55 1.40 5.88 -1.34
N ASN A 56 1.54 6.25 -2.62
CA ASN A 56 0.59 7.12 -3.30
C ASN A 56 -0.74 6.41 -3.55
N LEU A 57 -0.72 5.13 -3.92
CA LEU A 57 -1.93 4.33 -4.05
C LEU A 57 -2.71 4.26 -2.73
N PHE A 58 -2.03 4.05 -1.60
CA PHE A 58 -2.70 4.03 -0.30
C PHE A 58 -3.18 5.41 0.19
N VAL A 59 -2.59 6.51 -0.29
CA VAL A 59 -3.12 7.85 -0.03
C VAL A 59 -4.40 8.10 -0.83
N ILE A 60 -4.44 7.66 -2.09
CA ILE A 60 -5.58 7.88 -3.00
C ILE A 60 -6.75 6.97 -2.65
N TYR A 61 -6.49 5.67 -2.49
CA TYR A 61 -7.52 4.64 -2.33
C TYR A 61 -7.66 4.12 -0.89
N GLY A 62 -6.78 4.54 0.03
CA GLY A 62 -6.79 4.11 1.42
C GLY A 62 -6.12 2.74 1.66
N GLY A 63 -6.11 2.32 2.92
CA GLY A 63 -5.56 1.03 3.34
C GLY A 63 -4.05 1.00 3.52
N TYR A 64 -3.49 -0.21 3.59
CA TYR A 64 -2.07 -0.49 3.74
C TYR A 64 -1.75 -1.93 3.29
N PHE A 65 -0.48 -2.20 3.07
CA PHE A 65 -0.02 -3.49 2.56
C PHE A 65 -0.34 -4.64 3.52
N GLY A 66 -1.00 -5.68 3.01
CA GLY A 66 -1.38 -6.85 3.80
C GLY A 66 -2.47 -6.58 4.85
N MET A 67 -3.25 -5.51 4.69
CA MET A 67 -4.43 -5.23 5.52
C MET A 67 -5.48 -6.35 5.44
N LEU A 68 -5.61 -6.98 4.27
CA LEU A 68 -6.53 -8.08 3.99
C LEU A 68 -5.78 -9.41 3.93
N LYS A 69 -6.49 -10.51 4.17
CA LYS A 69 -5.91 -11.85 4.10
C LYS A 69 -5.58 -12.21 2.65
N HIS A 70 -4.35 -12.64 2.41
CA HIS A 70 -3.89 -13.08 1.09
C HIS A 70 -4.77 -14.17 0.46
N GLU A 71 -5.30 -15.11 1.26
CA GLU A 71 -6.16 -16.22 0.81
C GLU A 71 -7.49 -15.77 0.20
N LEU A 72 -7.92 -14.54 0.51
CA LEU A 72 -9.15 -13.95 -0.02
C LEU A 72 -8.92 -13.18 -1.32
N TYR A 73 -7.68 -13.12 -1.81
CA TYR A 73 -7.40 -12.48 -3.09
C TYR A 73 -7.80 -13.39 -4.24
N SER A 74 -8.67 -12.89 -5.10
CA SER A 74 -9.15 -13.58 -6.29
C SER A 74 -9.13 -12.60 -7.46
N GLU A 75 -8.33 -12.90 -8.48
CA GLU A 75 -8.27 -12.10 -9.71
C GLU A 75 -9.61 -12.14 -10.45
N THR A 76 -10.32 -13.28 -10.37
CA THR A 76 -11.64 -13.42 -10.98
C THR A 76 -12.68 -12.57 -10.29
N ASP A 77 -12.59 -12.42 -8.97
CA ASP A 77 -13.53 -11.59 -8.20
C ASP A 77 -13.28 -10.11 -8.53
N PHE A 78 -12.01 -9.68 -8.60
CA PHE A 78 -11.67 -8.33 -9.04
C PHE A 78 -12.16 -8.04 -10.47
N VAL A 79 -11.99 -8.98 -11.41
CA VAL A 79 -12.49 -8.82 -12.78
C VAL A 79 -14.01 -8.78 -12.81
N GLY A 80 -14.69 -9.58 -11.97
CA GLY A 80 -16.14 -9.53 -11.81
C GLY A 80 -16.62 -8.16 -11.33
N ASP A 81 -16.03 -7.66 -10.25
CA ASP A 81 -16.32 -6.32 -9.71
C ASP A 81 -16.07 -5.22 -10.75
N LEU A 82 -14.98 -5.34 -11.53
CA LEU A 82 -14.66 -4.41 -12.60
C LEU A 82 -15.71 -4.44 -13.72
N VAL A 83 -16.16 -5.63 -14.14
CA VAL A 83 -17.19 -5.74 -15.17
C VAL A 83 -18.50 -5.10 -14.70
N GLU A 84 -18.89 -5.29 -13.44
CA GLU A 84 -20.05 -4.62 -12.86
C GLU A 84 -19.89 -3.09 -12.83
N GLU A 85 -18.71 -2.59 -12.45
CA GLU A 85 -18.40 -1.15 -12.50
C GLU A 85 -18.47 -0.59 -13.93
N LEU A 86 -17.94 -1.34 -14.92
CA LEU A 86 -17.94 -0.94 -16.32
C LEU A 86 -19.34 -0.97 -16.93
N ASP A 87 -20.16 -1.97 -16.60
CA ASP A 87 -21.56 -2.04 -17.04
C ASP A 87 -22.38 -0.88 -16.44
N ALA A 88 -21.98 -0.35 -15.29
CA ALA A 88 -22.57 0.84 -14.69
C ALA A 88 -22.06 2.17 -15.28
N MET A 89 -20.99 2.15 -16.06
CA MET A 89 -20.37 3.33 -16.68
C MET A 89 -20.62 3.33 -18.20
N GLU A 90 -21.48 4.25 -18.68
CA GLU A 90 -21.88 4.29 -20.10
C GLU A 90 -20.79 4.70 -21.10
N ASP A 91 -19.58 5.10 -20.67
CA ASP A 91 -18.52 5.48 -21.62
C ASP A 91 -17.07 5.46 -21.06
N ILE A 92 -16.16 5.05 -21.96
CA ILE A 92 -14.67 5.07 -21.92
C ILE A 92 -14.00 4.48 -20.67
N VAL A 93 -13.42 3.29 -20.85
CA VAL A 93 -12.54 2.64 -19.86
C VAL A 93 -11.17 3.34 -19.80
N ASP A 94 -10.84 3.95 -18.66
CA ASP A 94 -9.47 4.36 -18.36
C ASP A 94 -8.65 3.14 -17.88
N VAL A 95 -7.94 2.51 -18.81
CA VAL A 95 -7.10 1.33 -18.56
C VAL A 95 -6.03 1.61 -17.49
N GLU A 96 -5.52 2.84 -17.40
CA GLU A 96 -4.51 3.18 -16.40
C GLU A 96 -5.13 3.21 -15.00
N GLN A 97 -6.35 3.72 -14.87
CA GLN A 97 -7.11 3.69 -13.63
C GLN A 97 -7.41 2.25 -13.20
N VAL A 98 -7.82 1.38 -14.14
CA VAL A 98 -8.05 -0.04 -13.87
C VAL A 98 -6.77 -0.71 -13.35
N ASN A 99 -5.64 -0.49 -14.02
CA ASN A 99 -4.35 -1.04 -13.58
C ASN A 99 -3.97 -0.57 -12.17
N ARG A 100 -4.18 0.71 -11.85
CA ARG A 100 -3.92 1.25 -10.50
C ARG A 100 -4.83 0.62 -9.44
N LYS A 101 -6.12 0.43 -9.75
CA LYS A 101 -7.09 -0.24 -8.85
C LYS A 101 -6.70 -1.71 -8.61
N MET A 102 -6.34 -2.43 -9.68
CA MET A 102 -5.91 -3.83 -9.58
C MET A 102 -4.66 -3.97 -8.71
N LEU A 103 -3.65 -3.13 -8.97
CA LEU A 103 -2.43 -3.09 -8.17
C LEU A 103 -2.72 -2.77 -6.70
N HIS A 104 -3.55 -1.76 -6.43
CA HIS A 104 -3.95 -1.40 -5.06
C HIS A 104 -4.65 -2.56 -4.34
N ASN A 105 -5.62 -3.21 -5.00
CA ASN A 105 -6.32 -4.36 -4.42
C ASN A 105 -5.34 -5.48 -4.05
N ALA A 106 -4.48 -5.88 -4.97
CA ALA A 106 -3.47 -6.91 -4.71
C ALA A 106 -2.54 -6.54 -3.54
N LEU A 107 -2.10 -5.29 -3.45
CA LEU A 107 -1.28 -4.80 -2.34
C LEU A 107 -2.00 -4.89 -0.99
N LEU A 108 -3.31 -4.61 -0.93
CA LEU A 108 -4.10 -4.79 0.30
C LEU A 108 -4.06 -6.23 0.79
N HIS A 109 -4.04 -7.20 -0.12
CA HIS A 109 -3.92 -8.62 0.19
C HIS A 109 -2.47 -9.10 0.42
N GLY A 110 -1.50 -8.19 0.39
CA GLY A 110 -0.10 -8.49 0.67
C GLY A 110 0.68 -9.07 -0.52
N LEU A 111 0.17 -8.91 -1.74
CA LEU A 111 0.89 -9.27 -2.96
C LEU A 111 1.80 -8.12 -3.40
N THR A 112 3.05 -8.44 -3.75
CA THR A 112 3.99 -7.47 -4.32
C THR A 112 3.75 -7.28 -5.82
N PRO A 113 4.18 -6.14 -6.42
CA PRO A 113 4.10 -5.91 -7.86
C PRO A 113 4.70 -7.06 -8.69
N GLU A 114 5.84 -7.60 -8.26
CA GLU A 114 6.49 -8.76 -8.90
C GLU A 114 5.63 -10.03 -8.86
N GLN A 115 4.94 -10.28 -7.74
CA GLN A 115 4.03 -11.42 -7.61
C GLN A 115 2.80 -11.31 -8.50
N ILE A 116 2.34 -10.09 -8.79
CA ILE A 116 1.21 -9.85 -9.69
C ILE A 116 1.62 -10.12 -11.13
N VAL A 117 2.75 -9.56 -11.57
CA VAL A 117 3.26 -9.73 -12.93
C VAL A 117 3.59 -11.18 -13.26
N SER A 118 4.09 -11.94 -12.29
CA SER A 118 4.40 -13.37 -12.49
C SER A 118 3.15 -14.26 -12.62
N ARG A 119 2.00 -13.84 -12.09
CA ARG A 119 0.72 -14.56 -12.22
C ARG A 119 0.04 -14.35 -13.57
N GLY A 120 0.11 -13.16 -14.14
CA GLY A 120 -0.50 -12.84 -15.45
C GLY A 120 0.18 -13.47 -16.68
N ARG A 121 1.13 -14.39 -16.51
CA ARG A 121 1.85 -15.09 -17.60
C ARG A 121 1.49 -16.58 -17.77
N GLN A 122 0.52 -17.09 -17.01
CA GLN A 122 -0.03 -18.44 -17.16
C GLN A 122 -1.35 -18.42 -17.91
#